data_AF-A0A833Y4A6-F1
#
_entry.id   AF-A0A833Y4A6-F1
#
_cell.length_a   1.000
_cell.length_b   1.000
_cell.length_c   1.000
_cell.angle_alpha   90.00
_cell.angle_beta   90.00
_cell.angle_gamma   90.00
#
_symmetry.space_group_name_H-M   'P 1'
#
loop_
_entity.id
_entity.type
_entity.pdbx_description
1 polymer ?
#
loop_
_entity_poly.entity_id
_entity_poly.type
_entity_poly.pdbx_seq_one_letter_code
_entity_poly.pdbx_strand_id
1 'polypeptide(L)'
;MKGLGAGGRLWELLERKPELPFNEGLTLNEKSFQGTLEFKNVHFTYPARPEVPIFQDFSLSIPSGSVTALVGPSGSGKSTVLSLLLRLYDPASGESATRWGGRAALSPSLSCAPKKGRAARKVRV
;
A
#
# COMPACT_ATOMS: atom_id res chain seq x y z
N MET A 1 26.76 12.51 -36.94
CA MET A 1 26.17 13.15 -35.74
C MET A 1 24.97 12.40 -35.10
N LYS A 2 24.44 11.32 -35.68
CA LYS A 2 23.30 10.56 -35.07
C LYS A 2 23.64 9.86 -33.73
N GLY A 3 24.91 9.44 -33.56
CA GLY A 3 25.37 8.71 -32.38
C GLY A 3 25.40 9.55 -31.09
N LEU A 4 25.71 10.84 -31.18
CA LEU A 4 25.76 11.72 -29.99
C LEU A 4 24.35 11.90 -29.38
N GLY A 5 23.33 12.12 -30.23
CA GLY A 5 21.95 12.21 -29.76
C GLY A 5 21.42 10.89 -29.18
N ALA A 6 21.84 9.75 -29.74
CA ALA A 6 21.51 8.43 -29.17
C ALA A 6 22.23 8.20 -27.83
N GLY A 7 23.51 8.58 -27.73
CA GLY A 7 24.30 8.49 -26.51
C GLY A 7 23.69 9.31 -25.37
N GLY A 8 23.23 10.53 -25.65
CA GLY A 8 22.56 11.37 -24.64
C GLY A 8 21.33 10.72 -24.00
N ARG A 9 20.45 10.09 -24.81
CA ARG A 9 19.26 9.38 -24.30
C ARG A 9 19.60 8.14 -23.47
N LEU A 10 20.67 7.44 -23.83
CA LEU A 10 21.16 6.30 -23.03
C LEU A 10 21.72 6.78 -21.69
N TRP A 11 22.52 7.85 -21.72
CA TRP A 11 23.15 8.41 -20.53
C TRP A 11 22.11 8.92 -19.53
N GLU A 12 21.05 9.58 -20.01
CA GLU A 12 19.92 10.03 -19.20
C GLU A 12 19.28 8.87 -18.41
N LEU A 13 19.13 7.70 -19.02
CA LEU A 13 18.58 6.52 -18.34
C LEU A 13 19.58 5.88 -17.38
N LEU A 14 20.87 5.87 -17.72
CA LEU A 14 21.93 5.28 -16.89
C LEU A 14 22.15 6.08 -15.59
N GLU A 15 22.06 7.41 -15.64
CA GLU A 15 22.23 8.27 -14.47
C GLU A 15 20.94 8.50 -13.68
N ARG A 16 19.78 8.11 -14.21
CA ARG A 16 18.49 8.27 -13.54
C ARG A 16 18.47 7.50 -12.22
N LYS A 17 18.33 8.23 -11.11
CA LYS A 17 18.10 7.64 -9.79
C LYS A 17 16.61 7.28 -9.64
N PRO A 18 16.28 6.07 -9.15
CA PRO A 18 14.90 5.69 -8.91
C PRO A 18 14.30 6.49 -7.75
N GLU A 19 13.02 6.81 -7.85
CA GLU A 19 12.28 7.54 -6.79
C GLU A 19 11.96 6.64 -5.60
N LEU A 20 11.80 5.33 -5.84
CA LEU A 20 11.58 4.32 -4.81
C LEU A 20 12.86 3.49 -4.61
N PRO A 21 13.19 3.11 -3.36
CA PRO A 21 14.33 2.25 -3.07
C PRO A 21 14.13 0.88 -3.72
N PHE A 22 15.18 0.39 -4.39
CA PHE A 22 15.08 -0.86 -5.17
C PHE A 22 15.32 -2.11 -4.32
N ASN A 23 16.35 -2.10 -3.46
CA ASN A 23 16.73 -3.25 -2.63
C ASN A 23 17.30 -2.78 -1.29
N GLU A 24 16.59 -1.85 -0.65
CA GLU A 24 16.97 -1.28 0.63
C GLU A 24 15.78 -1.39 1.60
N GLY A 25 16.06 -1.68 2.87
CA GLY A 25 15.03 -1.77 3.89
C GLY A 25 15.39 -2.72 5.03
N LEU A 26 14.50 -2.79 6.01
CA LEU A 26 14.62 -3.71 7.14
C LEU A 26 13.85 -4.99 6.86
N THR A 27 14.47 -6.13 7.12
CA THR A 27 13.79 -7.42 7.14
C THR A 27 13.33 -7.74 8.55
N LEU A 28 12.09 -8.21 8.67
CA LEU A 28 11.50 -8.57 9.95
C LEU A 28 11.73 -10.05 10.23
N ASN A 29 11.98 -10.38 11.49
CA ASN A 29 12.12 -11.77 11.91
C ASN A 29 10.74 -12.44 12.05
N GLU A 30 10.73 -13.77 12.00
CA GLU A 30 9.52 -14.60 12.07
C GLU A 30 8.65 -14.30 13.30
N LYS A 31 9.26 -13.97 14.45
CA LYS A 31 8.52 -13.68 15.69
C LYS A 31 7.80 -12.32 15.63
N SER A 32 8.39 -11.36 14.94
CA SER A 32 7.85 -9.99 14.80
C SER A 32 6.83 -9.87 13.67
N PHE A 33 6.92 -10.72 12.65
CA PHE A 33 6.06 -10.69 11.48
C PHE A 33 4.73 -11.41 11.74
N GLN A 34 3.67 -10.64 11.99
CA GLN A 34 2.38 -11.20 12.38
C GLN A 34 1.36 -11.34 11.24
N GLY A 35 1.54 -10.71 10.07
CA GLY A 35 0.54 -10.82 8.99
C GLY A 35 -0.54 -9.75 8.96
N THR A 36 -0.56 -8.81 9.90
CA THR A 36 -1.56 -7.73 9.94
C THR A 36 -1.14 -6.57 9.05
N LEU A 37 -2.05 -6.09 8.20
CA LEU A 37 -1.84 -4.96 7.30
C LEU A 37 -2.75 -3.79 7.69
N GLU A 38 -2.24 -2.56 7.63
CA GLU A 38 -3.02 -1.35 7.88
C GLU A 38 -2.75 -0.26 6.83
N PHE A 39 -3.82 0.34 6.34
CA PHE A 39 -3.83 1.63 5.66
C PHE A 39 -4.46 2.64 6.62
N LYS A 40 -3.81 3.80 6.81
CA LYS A 40 -4.30 4.88 7.68
C LYS A 40 -4.27 6.21 6.95
N ASN A 41 -5.44 6.79 6.81
CA ASN A 41 -5.64 8.14 6.28
C ASN A 41 -4.95 8.36 4.92
N VAL A 42 -4.97 7.32 4.08
CA VAL A 42 -4.21 7.29 2.84
C VAL A 42 -4.85 8.20 1.81
N HIS A 43 -4.05 9.11 1.28
CA HIS A 43 -4.38 9.92 0.11
C HIS A 43 -3.49 9.50 -1.05
N PHE A 44 -4.10 9.21 -2.19
CA PHE A 44 -3.36 8.71 -3.34
C PHE A 44 -3.99 9.12 -4.66
N THR A 45 -3.10 9.48 -5.58
CA THR A 45 -3.39 9.72 -6.98
C THR A 45 -2.29 9.10 -7.84
N TYR A 46 -2.65 8.56 -9.00
CA TYR A 46 -1.64 8.05 -9.93
C TYR A 46 -0.83 9.20 -10.55
N PRO A 47 0.51 9.08 -10.68
CA PRO A 47 1.35 10.13 -11.28
C PRO A 47 0.97 10.50 -12.72
N ALA A 48 0.43 9.54 -13.47
CA ALA A 48 -0.02 9.77 -14.85
C ALA A 48 -1.32 10.60 -14.96
N ARG A 49 -2.08 10.74 -13.87
CA ARG A 49 -3.35 11.48 -13.81
C ARG A 49 -3.51 12.18 -12.45
N PRO A 50 -2.66 13.18 -12.14
CA PRO A 50 -2.60 13.87 -10.83
C PRO A 50 -3.91 14.56 -10.43
N GLU A 51 -4.78 14.85 -11.40
CA GLU A 51 -6.06 15.52 -11.21
C GLU A 51 -7.19 14.61 -10.71
N VAL A 52 -7.02 13.28 -10.76
CA VAL A 52 -8.07 12.31 -10.40
C VAL A 52 -7.69 11.57 -9.10
N PRO A 53 -8.12 12.04 -7.92
CA PRO A 53 -7.83 11.35 -6.67
C PRO A 53 -8.49 9.97 -6.62
N ILE A 54 -7.71 8.96 -6.26
CA ILE A 54 -8.20 7.58 -6.09
C ILE A 54 -8.62 7.35 -4.65
N PHE A 55 -7.79 7.76 -3.68
CA PHE A 55 -8.08 7.67 -2.26
C PHE A 55 -8.02 9.06 -1.62
N GLN A 56 -9.04 9.35 -0.82
CA GLN A 56 -9.14 10.55 0.01
C GLN A 56 -9.50 10.05 1.40
N ASP A 57 -8.53 10.12 2.33
CA ASP A 57 -8.66 9.62 3.70
C ASP A 57 -9.03 8.11 3.81
N PHE A 58 -8.42 7.26 2.96
CA PHE A 58 -8.70 5.83 2.98
C PHE A 58 -8.03 5.11 4.16
N SER A 59 -8.83 4.40 4.97
CA SER A 59 -8.34 3.59 6.08
C SER A 59 -8.89 2.16 6.02
N LEU A 60 -8.01 1.18 6.18
CA LEU A 60 -8.35 -0.25 6.12
C LEU A 60 -7.40 -1.05 7.00
N SER A 61 -7.93 -1.79 7.97
CA SER A 61 -7.16 -2.76 8.76
C SER A 61 -7.51 -4.18 8.31
N ILE A 62 -6.51 -4.99 7.96
CA ILE A 62 -6.57 -6.41 7.59
C ILE A 62 -5.84 -7.23 8.64
N PRO A 63 -6.57 -7.74 9.66
CA PRO A 63 -6.03 -8.68 10.63
C PRO A 63 -5.44 -9.93 9.99
N SER A 64 -4.35 -10.41 10.58
CA SER A 64 -3.73 -11.68 10.23
C SER A 64 -4.70 -12.86 10.31
N GLY A 65 -4.52 -13.83 9.41
CA GLY A 65 -5.33 -15.05 9.36
C GLY A 65 -6.80 -14.83 8.98
N SER A 66 -7.20 -13.61 8.63
CA SER A 66 -8.56 -13.28 8.20
C SER A 66 -8.68 -13.13 6.69
N VAL A 67 -9.89 -13.35 6.16
CA VAL A 67 -10.19 -13.09 4.75
C VAL A 67 -10.97 -11.78 4.66
N THR A 68 -10.43 -10.85 3.87
CA THR A 68 -11.06 -9.54 3.63
C THR A 68 -11.51 -9.46 2.19
N ALA A 69 -12.81 -9.34 1.95
CA ALA A 69 -13.36 -9.09 0.63
C ALA A 69 -13.44 -7.58 0.39
N LEU A 70 -12.71 -7.10 -0.61
CA LEU A 70 -12.75 -5.71 -1.06
C LEU A 70 -13.80 -5.57 -2.17
N VAL A 71 -14.84 -4.77 -1.94
CA VAL A 71 -15.95 -4.60 -2.88
C VAL A 71 -16.20 -3.14 -3.22
N GLY A 72 -16.66 -2.86 -4.43
CA GLY A 72 -16.96 -1.50 -4.86
C GLY A 72 -17.18 -1.41 -6.37
N PRO A 73 -17.76 -0.30 -6.85
CA PRO A 73 -18.03 -0.07 -8.28
C PRO A 73 -16.77 -0.17 -9.15
N SER A 74 -16.93 -0.37 -10.46
CA SER A 74 -15.78 -0.29 -11.38
C SER A 74 -15.09 1.08 -11.25
N GLY A 75 -13.76 1.12 -11.25
CA GLY A 75 -12.99 2.35 -11.07
C GLY A 75 -12.82 2.85 -9.63
N SER A 76 -13.40 2.20 -8.60
CA SER A 76 -13.31 2.66 -7.20
C SER A 76 -11.94 2.50 -6.52
N GLY A 77 -10.87 2.16 -7.26
CA GLY A 77 -9.53 2.00 -6.66
C GLY A 77 -9.24 0.64 -6.02
N LYS A 78 -10.09 -0.39 -6.18
CA LYS A 78 -9.85 -1.74 -5.62
C LYS A 78 -8.49 -2.32 -5.98
N SER A 79 -8.12 -2.29 -7.27
CA SER A 79 -6.82 -2.79 -7.73
C SER A 79 -5.66 -1.91 -7.22
N THR A 80 -5.94 -0.63 -6.97
CA THR A 80 -4.96 0.32 -6.42
C THR A 80 -4.55 -0.03 -5.00
N VAL A 81 -5.44 -0.64 -4.20
CA VAL A 81 -5.08 -1.17 -2.87
C VAL A 81 -3.93 -2.19 -2.98
N LEU A 82 -3.95 -3.06 -4.00
CA LEU A 82 -2.85 -4.01 -4.23
C LEU A 82 -1.57 -3.31 -4.69
N SER A 83 -1.69 -2.29 -5.54
CA SER A 83 -0.53 -1.50 -5.99
C SER A 83 0.19 -0.82 -4.83
N LEU A 84 -0.56 -0.27 -3.87
CA LEU A 84 0.00 0.34 -2.67
C LEU A 84 0.51 -0.71 -1.67
N LEU A 85 -0.18 -1.85 -1.53
CA LEU A 85 0.26 -2.93 -0.65
C LEU A 85 1.61 -3.52 -1.07
N LEU A 86 1.82 -3.68 -2.38
CA LEU A 86 3.08 -4.13 -2.97
C LEU A 86 4.12 -3.01 -3.10
N ARG A 87 3.78 -1.80 -2.62
CA ARG A 87 4.61 -0.60 -2.68
C ARG A 87 5.14 -0.30 -4.09
N LEU A 88 4.31 -0.51 -5.11
CA LEU A 88 4.58 -0.07 -6.49
C LEU A 88 4.48 1.46 -6.63
N TYR A 89 3.74 2.08 -5.71
CA TYR A 89 3.65 3.53 -5.52
C TYR A 89 3.63 3.81 -4.02
N ASP A 90 4.23 4.93 -3.61
CA ASP A 90 4.02 5.47 -2.27
C ASP A 90 2.77 6.38 -2.26
N PRO A 91 2.00 6.40 -1.16
CA PRO A 91 0.88 7.32 -1.01
C PRO A 91 1.36 8.78 -0.97
N ALA A 92 0.52 9.71 -1.43
CA ALA A 92 0.84 11.13 -1.39
C ALA A 92 0.83 11.67 0.04
N SER A 93 -0.05 11.15 0.90
CA SER A 93 -0.04 11.39 2.34
C SER A 93 -0.73 10.24 3.09
N GLY A 94 -0.59 10.25 4.42
CA GLY A 94 -1.01 9.16 5.28
C GLY A 94 0.03 8.05 5.36
N GLU A 95 -0.33 6.98 6.07
CA GLU A 95 0.57 5.84 6.26
C GLU A 95 -0.06 4.61 5.62
N SER A 96 0.58 4.06 4.59
CA SER A 96 0.48 2.63 4.31
C SER A 96 1.35 1.88 5.31
N ALA A 97 1.04 2.05 6.61
CA ALA A 97 1.81 1.43 7.68
C ALA A 97 1.56 -0.07 7.65
N THR A 98 2.43 -0.76 6.92
CA THR A 98 2.82 -2.13 7.16
C THR A 98 3.33 -2.27 8.60
N ARG A 99 2.41 -2.29 9.57
CA ARG A 99 2.72 -2.54 10.98
C ARG A 99 2.93 -4.04 11.18
N TRP A 100 4.07 -4.50 10.71
CA TRP A 100 4.54 -5.86 10.94
C TRP A 100 5.33 -5.89 12.25
N GLY A 101 4.66 -5.75 13.39
CA GLY A 101 5.36 -5.75 14.67
C GLY A 101 4.47 -5.35 15.84
N GLY A 102 4.22 -6.31 16.72
CA GLY A 102 3.43 -6.14 17.94
C GLY A 102 4.02 -5.12 18.90
N ARG A 103 3.22 -4.11 19.22
CA ARG A 103 2.95 -3.64 20.59
C ARG A 103 1.68 -2.80 20.55
N ALA A 104 0.71 -3.15 21.39
CA ALA A 104 -0.59 -2.52 21.47
C ALA A 104 -0.52 -0.98 21.46
N ALA A 105 -1.35 -0.35 20.65
CA ALA A 105 -1.95 0.94 20.95
C ALA A 105 -3.42 0.81 20.60
N LEU A 106 -4.21 0.61 21.64
CA LEU A 106 -5.66 0.52 21.60
C LEU A 106 -6.23 1.84 21.04
N SER A 107 -7.09 1.74 20.03
CA SER A 107 -8.20 2.65 19.83
C SER A 107 -9.47 1.80 19.96
N PRO A 108 -10.27 1.95 21.03
CA PRO A 108 -11.46 1.15 21.24
C PRO A 108 -12.62 1.79 20.46
N SER A 109 -12.79 1.42 19.20
CA SER A 109 -14.10 1.49 18.55
C SER A 109 -14.18 0.47 17.41
N LEU A 110 -14.58 -0.74 17.79
CA LEU A 110 -15.42 -1.67 17.01
C LEU A 110 -15.40 -3.01 17.76
N SER A 111 -16.40 -3.14 18.62
CA SER A 111 -16.77 -4.41 19.27
C SER A 111 -17.16 -5.42 18.20
N CYS A 112 -16.38 -6.47 18.05
CA CYS A 112 -16.88 -7.77 17.61
C CYS A 112 -15.91 -8.86 18.06
N ALA A 113 -16.33 -9.66 19.04
CA ALA A 113 -15.55 -10.77 19.60
C ALA A 113 -15.20 -11.85 18.55
N PRO A 114 -14.04 -12.52 18.65
CA PRO A 114 -13.67 -13.56 17.70
C PRO A 114 -14.49 -14.83 17.96
N LYS A 115 -15.39 -15.17 17.03
CA LYS A 115 -15.97 -16.51 16.97
C LYS A 115 -14.96 -17.47 16.34
N LYS A 116 -14.78 -18.66 16.95
CA LYS A 116 -13.98 -19.77 16.40
C LYS A 116 -14.53 -20.16 15.01
N GLY A 117 -13.85 -19.70 13.98
CA GLY A 117 -14.16 -19.87 12.56
C GLY A 117 -13.45 -18.75 11.79
N ARG A 118 -12.86 -19.01 10.60
CA ARG A 118 -12.19 -17.95 9.83
C ARG A 118 -13.19 -16.82 9.57
N ALA A 119 -13.04 -15.69 10.26
CA ALA A 119 -13.91 -14.55 10.09
C ALA A 119 -13.66 -13.94 8.69
N ALA A 120 -14.64 -14.07 7.81
CA ALA A 120 -14.67 -13.36 6.54
C ALA A 120 -15.36 -12.01 6.76
N ARG A 121 -14.71 -10.91 6.37
CA ARG A 121 -15.29 -9.57 6.45
C ARG A 121 -15.30 -8.91 5.08
N LYS A 122 -16.35 -8.14 4.81
CA LYS A 122 -16.53 -7.41 3.56
C LYS A 122 -16.30 -5.92 3.82
N VAL A 123 -15.42 -5.30 3.05
CA VAL A 123 -15.10 -3.88 3.13
C VAL A 123 -15.44 -3.22 1.80
N ARG A 124 -16.09 -2.07 1.85
CA ARG A 124 -16.38 -1.26 0.67
C ARG A 124 -15.29 -0.23 0.45
N VAL A 125 -14.85 -0.12 -0.80
CA VAL A 125 -14.02 0.98 -1.33
C VAL A 125 -14.91 1.94 -2.09
#